data_AF-A0A6P7H489-F1
#
_entry.id   AF-A0A6P7H489-F1
#
_cell.length_a   1.000
_cell.length_b   1.000
_cell.length_c   1.000
_cell.angle_alpha   90.00
_cell.angle_beta   90.00
_cell.angle_gamma   90.00
#
_symmetry.space_group_name_H-M   'P 1'
#
loop_
_entity.id
_entity.type
_entity.pdbx_description
1 polymer ?
#
loop_
_entity_poly.entity_id
_entity_poly.type
_entity_poly.pdbx_seq_one_letter_code
_entity_poly.pdbx_strand_id
1 'polypeptide(L)'
;MDDVDIDIVTSLRSEIAALQYKRDQLQSDMEEMRSQLTSRDQRCLDLKIETDQLREHAARQNAAIASLKKHTQDMEERERNLLAVQARQEHTIQSAHKDLRYSEEKIKELETKIRKLEFDLNAEEQKKESLKLQIQDFVRRLSVALGADLLDFAYINSESLFHKAAELIQETARLRNKICSIQDTLGSVELDLKNCRENLERSLLEKESLHRQCTGQVMEIDRLKQEKQTVEMQHRVLERDFVDAKNELAASNRSLDKATVTIGQHETMICQMRGNQVERLREKLTAESQQLARYVSLYDQATVKMRSLEDEKTHMDAQLQKADTEINACEISRDALIRDKST
;
A
#
# COMPACT_ATOMS: atom_id res chain seq x y z
N MET A 1 5.17 -175.03 -71.87
CA MET A 1 3.70 -175.10 -72.02
C MET A 1 3.05 -175.28 -70.66
N ASP A 2 2.57 -174.23 -70.00
CA ASP A 2 3.08 -172.85 -69.79
C ASP A 2 2.21 -172.18 -68.72
N ASP A 3 2.71 -171.14 -68.04
CA ASP A 3 2.31 -170.80 -66.66
C ASP A 3 1.79 -169.35 -66.51
N VAL A 4 1.05 -168.83 -67.50
CA VAL A 4 0.79 -167.36 -67.65
C VAL A 4 -0.68 -166.93 -67.63
N ASP A 5 -1.62 -167.69 -68.23
CA ASP A 5 -2.98 -167.17 -68.50
C ASP A 5 -3.91 -167.07 -67.27
N ILE A 6 -3.64 -167.79 -66.17
CA ILE A 6 -4.63 -167.97 -65.09
C ILE A 6 -4.83 -166.72 -64.23
N ASP A 7 -3.78 -165.91 -64.02
CA ASP A 7 -3.77 -164.85 -62.99
C ASP A 7 -4.61 -163.62 -63.37
N ILE A 8 -4.87 -163.41 -64.67
CA ILE A 8 -5.50 -162.19 -65.20
C ILE A 8 -6.99 -162.08 -64.83
N VAL A 9 -7.72 -163.19 -64.89
CA VAL A 9 -9.21 -163.19 -64.83
C VAL A 9 -9.75 -162.80 -63.45
N THR A 10 -9.04 -163.20 -62.39
CA THR A 10 -9.48 -162.98 -60.99
C THR A 10 -9.49 -161.49 -60.63
N SER A 11 -8.55 -160.72 -61.17
CA SER A 11 -8.40 -159.29 -60.90
C SER A 11 -9.63 -158.47 -61.33
N LEU A 12 -10.09 -158.67 -62.57
CA LEU A 12 -11.13 -157.86 -63.22
C LEU A 12 -12.51 -157.92 -62.52
N ARG A 13 -12.85 -159.04 -61.87
CA ARG A 13 -14.12 -159.17 -61.13
C ARG A 13 -14.12 -158.39 -59.81
N SER A 14 -12.96 -158.20 -59.20
CA SER A 14 -12.79 -157.37 -58.00
C SER A 14 -13.13 -155.92 -58.30
N GLU A 15 -12.62 -155.39 -59.42
CA GLU A 15 -12.83 -153.99 -59.82
C GLU A 15 -14.30 -153.63 -60.06
N ILE A 16 -15.07 -154.48 -60.75
CA ILE A 16 -16.47 -154.15 -61.10
C ILE A 16 -17.37 -154.06 -59.86
N ALA A 17 -17.19 -154.98 -58.89
CA ALA A 17 -17.94 -154.93 -57.63
C ALA A 17 -17.57 -153.69 -56.80
N ALA A 18 -16.27 -153.36 -56.75
CA ALA A 18 -15.79 -152.14 -56.11
C ALA A 18 -16.36 -150.86 -56.77
N LEU A 19 -16.48 -150.83 -58.11
CA LEU A 19 -17.04 -149.70 -58.85
C LEU A 19 -18.55 -149.50 -58.61
N GLN A 20 -19.34 -150.58 -58.51
CA GLN A 20 -20.79 -150.46 -58.25
C GLN A 20 -21.08 -149.99 -56.82
N TYR A 21 -20.43 -150.59 -55.81
CA TYR A 21 -20.55 -150.12 -54.42
C TYR A 21 -20.14 -148.64 -54.30
N LYS A 22 -19.05 -148.25 -54.98
CA LYS A 22 -18.59 -146.85 -55.04
C LYS A 22 -19.59 -145.91 -55.71
N ARG A 23 -20.38 -146.35 -56.69
CA ARG A 23 -21.46 -145.53 -57.30
C ARG A 23 -22.58 -145.25 -56.29
N ASP A 24 -23.08 -146.30 -55.63
CA ASP A 24 -24.27 -146.15 -54.76
C ASP A 24 -23.92 -145.42 -53.46
N GLN A 25 -22.70 -145.60 -52.96
CA GLN A 25 -22.10 -144.73 -51.95
C GLN A 25 -22.11 -143.27 -52.43
N LEU A 26 -21.48 -142.96 -53.58
CA LEU A 26 -21.43 -141.60 -54.13
C LEU A 26 -22.81 -140.96 -54.39
N GLN A 27 -23.86 -141.74 -54.70
CA GLN A 27 -25.21 -141.18 -54.87
C GLN A 27 -25.89 -140.89 -53.54
N SER A 28 -25.75 -141.77 -52.54
CA SER A 28 -26.20 -141.48 -51.16
C SER A 28 -25.47 -140.24 -50.61
N ASP A 29 -24.15 -140.18 -50.81
CA ASP A 29 -23.31 -139.03 -50.45
C ASP A 29 -23.84 -137.75 -51.12
N MET A 30 -24.22 -137.79 -52.41
CA MET A 30 -24.76 -136.62 -53.12
C MET A 30 -26.10 -136.13 -52.58
N GLU A 31 -27.04 -137.02 -52.26
CA GLU A 31 -28.36 -136.61 -51.74
C GLU A 31 -28.27 -136.11 -50.30
N GLU A 32 -27.44 -136.73 -49.47
CA GLU A 32 -27.10 -136.19 -48.15
C GLU A 32 -26.44 -134.81 -48.28
N MET A 33 -25.45 -134.67 -49.16
CA MET A 33 -24.78 -133.38 -49.43
C MET A 33 -25.73 -132.29 -49.93
N ARG A 34 -26.81 -132.62 -50.67
CA ARG A 34 -27.85 -131.65 -51.07
C ARG A 34 -28.73 -131.21 -49.91
N SER A 35 -29.11 -132.14 -49.04
CA SER A 35 -29.86 -131.84 -47.81
C SER A 35 -29.02 -130.99 -46.85
N GLN A 36 -27.77 -131.38 -46.64
CA GLN A 36 -26.77 -130.61 -45.90
C GLN A 36 -26.56 -129.21 -46.53
N LEU A 37 -26.45 -129.11 -47.86
CA LEU A 37 -26.30 -127.81 -48.55
C LEU A 37 -27.49 -126.90 -48.28
N THR A 38 -28.72 -127.37 -48.50
CA THR A 38 -29.94 -126.57 -48.29
C THR A 38 -30.09 -126.13 -46.83
N SER A 39 -29.77 -127.02 -45.88
CA SER A 39 -29.75 -126.70 -44.45
C SER A 39 -28.67 -125.66 -44.10
N ARG A 40 -27.50 -125.74 -44.74
CA ARG A 40 -26.41 -124.77 -44.57
C ARG A 40 -26.75 -123.43 -45.23
N ASP A 41 -27.45 -123.41 -46.36
CA ASP A 41 -27.89 -122.19 -47.05
C ASP A 41 -28.92 -121.43 -46.22
N GLN A 42 -29.94 -122.12 -45.68
CA GLN A 42 -30.89 -121.51 -44.73
C GLN A 42 -30.17 -121.00 -43.48
N ARG A 43 -29.28 -121.79 -42.89
CA ARG A 43 -28.46 -121.34 -41.74
C ARG A 43 -27.57 -120.16 -42.09
N CYS A 44 -27.05 -120.06 -43.31
CA CYS A 44 -26.31 -118.90 -43.78
C CYS A 44 -27.20 -117.66 -43.96
N LEU A 45 -28.47 -117.84 -44.37
CA LEU A 45 -29.46 -116.76 -44.42
C LEU A 45 -29.79 -116.26 -43.01
N ASP A 46 -30.05 -117.16 -42.07
CA ASP A 46 -30.39 -116.82 -40.68
C ASP A 46 -29.21 -116.10 -40.00
N LEU A 47 -27.99 -116.64 -40.12
CA LEU A 47 -26.75 -116.00 -39.65
C LEU A 47 -26.49 -114.65 -40.35
N LYS A 48 -26.91 -114.48 -41.61
CA LYS A 48 -26.79 -113.20 -42.33
C LYS A 48 -27.75 -112.15 -41.77
N ILE A 49 -28.99 -112.54 -41.47
CA ILE A 49 -29.99 -111.68 -40.84
C ILE A 49 -29.53 -111.30 -39.42
N GLU A 50 -29.08 -112.26 -38.61
CA GLU A 50 -28.50 -112.01 -37.29
C GLU A 50 -27.30 -111.07 -37.37
N THR A 51 -26.38 -111.31 -38.31
CA THR A 51 -25.21 -110.44 -38.55
C THR A 51 -25.62 -109.00 -38.89
N ASP A 52 -26.65 -108.80 -39.72
CA ASP A 52 -27.11 -107.46 -40.09
C ASP A 52 -27.89 -106.78 -38.96
N GLN A 53 -28.66 -107.53 -38.15
CA GLN A 53 -29.30 -107.02 -36.93
C GLN A 53 -28.26 -106.60 -35.88
N LEU A 54 -27.21 -107.40 -35.67
CA LEU A 54 -26.10 -107.07 -34.78
C LEU A 54 -25.32 -105.84 -35.27
N ARG A 55 -25.12 -105.69 -36.60
CA ARG A 55 -24.55 -104.47 -37.21
C ARG A 55 -25.43 -103.25 -36.96
N GLU A 56 -26.75 -103.36 -37.16
CA GLU A 56 -27.65 -102.24 -36.93
C GLU A 56 -27.71 -101.85 -35.44
N HIS A 57 -27.78 -102.83 -34.55
CA HIS A 57 -27.74 -102.61 -33.10
C HIS A 57 -26.42 -101.93 -32.68
N ALA A 58 -25.28 -102.40 -33.18
CA ALA A 58 -23.98 -101.78 -32.94
C ALA A 58 -23.92 -100.34 -33.52
N ALA A 59 -24.52 -100.08 -34.69
CA ALA A 59 -24.59 -98.73 -35.26
C ALA A 59 -25.45 -97.79 -34.39
N ARG A 60 -26.63 -98.24 -33.93
CA ARG A 60 -27.49 -97.49 -33.00
C ARG A 60 -26.77 -97.22 -31.66
N GLN A 61 -26.09 -98.23 -31.09
CA GLN A 61 -25.29 -98.06 -29.87
C GLN A 61 -24.12 -97.09 -30.05
N ASN A 62 -23.38 -97.19 -31.16
CA ASN A 62 -22.28 -96.27 -31.47
C ASN A 62 -22.77 -94.82 -31.66
N ALA A 63 -23.93 -94.62 -32.27
CA ALA A 63 -24.56 -93.29 -32.38
C ALA A 63 -24.96 -92.73 -31.00
N ALA A 64 -25.53 -93.56 -30.12
CA ALA A 64 -25.84 -93.17 -28.75
C ALA A 64 -24.57 -92.83 -27.94
N ILE A 65 -23.52 -93.64 -28.04
CA ILE A 65 -22.22 -93.41 -27.39
C ILE A 65 -21.56 -92.13 -27.92
N ALA A 66 -21.63 -91.86 -29.22
CA ALA A 66 -21.10 -90.62 -29.81
C ALA A 66 -21.86 -89.38 -29.32
N SER A 67 -23.20 -89.47 -29.24
CA SER A 67 -24.05 -88.39 -28.70
C SER A 67 -23.75 -88.11 -27.22
N LEU A 68 -23.63 -89.16 -26.39
CA LEU A 68 -23.27 -89.05 -24.98
C LEU A 68 -21.86 -88.46 -24.80
N LYS A 69 -20.85 -88.95 -25.54
CA LYS A 69 -19.48 -88.40 -25.51
C LYS A 69 -19.46 -86.92 -25.88
N LYS A 70 -20.21 -86.51 -26.92
CA LYS A 70 -20.34 -85.09 -27.26
C LYS A 70 -21.00 -84.31 -26.12
N HIS A 71 -22.08 -84.81 -25.54
CA HIS A 71 -22.76 -84.12 -24.44
C HIS A 71 -21.85 -83.96 -23.20
N THR A 72 -21.06 -84.98 -22.86
CA THR A 72 -20.03 -84.88 -21.81
C THR A 72 -18.98 -83.83 -22.16
N GLN A 73 -18.44 -83.83 -23.39
CA GLN A 73 -17.47 -82.83 -23.84
C GLN A 73 -18.04 -81.40 -23.78
N ASP A 74 -19.27 -81.19 -24.27
CA ASP A 74 -19.99 -79.92 -24.22
C ASP A 74 -20.18 -79.44 -22.76
N MET A 75 -20.36 -80.37 -21.80
CA MET A 75 -20.52 -80.06 -20.37
C MET A 75 -19.20 -79.75 -19.68
N GLU A 76 -18.15 -80.53 -19.91
CA GLU A 76 -16.80 -80.22 -19.43
C GLU A 76 -16.30 -78.88 -19.98
N GLU A 77 -16.63 -78.53 -21.23
CA GLU A 77 -16.26 -77.23 -21.80
C GLU A 77 -17.02 -76.08 -21.14
N ARG A 78 -18.30 -76.27 -20.80
CA ARG A 78 -19.05 -75.29 -19.98
C ARG A 78 -18.43 -75.13 -18.59
N GLU A 79 -18.03 -76.21 -17.93
CA GLU A 79 -17.38 -76.16 -16.62
C GLU A 79 -16.03 -75.44 -16.67
N ARG A 80 -15.16 -75.80 -17.63
CA ARG A 80 -13.86 -75.13 -17.85
C ARG A 80 -14.05 -73.62 -18.12
N ASN A 81 -15.07 -73.24 -18.89
CA ASN A 81 -15.41 -71.85 -19.14
C ASN A 81 -15.94 -71.13 -17.89
N LEU A 82 -16.79 -71.78 -17.07
CA LEU A 82 -17.29 -71.21 -15.81
C LEU A 82 -16.16 -70.97 -14.81
N LEU A 83 -15.25 -71.93 -14.62
CA LEU A 83 -14.06 -71.76 -13.78
C LEU A 83 -13.16 -70.62 -14.28
N ALA A 84 -12.96 -70.50 -15.60
CA ALA A 84 -12.20 -69.41 -16.21
C ALA A 84 -12.89 -68.04 -16.16
N VAL A 85 -14.20 -67.97 -15.89
CA VAL A 85 -14.94 -66.73 -15.59
C VAL A 85 -14.86 -66.43 -14.10
N GLN A 86 -15.06 -67.43 -13.24
CA GLN A 86 -14.97 -67.31 -11.78
C GLN A 86 -13.61 -66.77 -11.34
N ALA A 87 -12.50 -67.29 -11.88
CA ALA A 87 -11.16 -66.78 -11.58
C ALA A 87 -10.97 -65.30 -11.95
N ARG A 88 -11.59 -64.83 -13.04
CA ARG A 88 -11.56 -63.41 -13.45
C ARG A 88 -12.45 -62.53 -12.57
N GLN A 89 -13.59 -63.04 -12.12
CA GLN A 89 -14.46 -62.36 -11.15
C GLN A 89 -13.76 -62.23 -9.79
N GLU A 90 -13.11 -63.30 -9.31
CA GLU A 90 -12.32 -63.32 -8.07
C GLU A 90 -11.21 -62.26 -8.09
N HIS A 91 -10.40 -62.18 -9.15
CA HIS A 91 -9.41 -61.10 -9.29
C HIS A 91 -10.03 -59.70 -9.31
N THR A 92 -11.22 -59.54 -9.90
CA THR A 92 -11.93 -58.24 -9.94
C THR A 92 -12.40 -57.84 -8.53
N ILE A 93 -12.95 -58.79 -7.77
CA ILE A 93 -13.37 -58.62 -6.37
C ILE A 93 -12.16 -58.28 -5.49
N GLN A 94 -11.03 -58.96 -5.68
CA GLN A 94 -9.79 -58.69 -4.95
C GLN A 94 -9.23 -57.28 -5.21
N SER A 95 -9.33 -56.76 -6.45
CA SER A 95 -8.99 -55.36 -6.73
C SER A 95 -9.96 -54.42 -6.02
N ALA A 96 -11.27 -54.60 -6.19
CA ALA A 96 -12.28 -53.76 -5.55
C ALA A 96 -12.13 -53.72 -4.01
N HIS A 97 -11.80 -54.85 -3.36
CA HIS A 97 -11.48 -54.90 -1.93
C HIS A 97 -10.18 -54.19 -1.54
N LYS A 98 -9.22 -54.01 -2.46
CA LYS A 98 -8.03 -53.19 -2.24
C LYS A 98 -8.37 -51.70 -2.36
N ASP A 99 -9.10 -51.34 -3.42
CA ASP A 99 -9.46 -49.96 -3.75
C ASP A 99 -10.45 -49.37 -2.72
N LEU A 100 -11.35 -50.21 -2.17
CA LEU A 100 -12.21 -49.88 -1.02
C LEU A 100 -11.38 -49.55 0.23
N ARG A 101 -10.44 -50.41 0.63
CA ARG A 101 -9.60 -50.19 1.82
C ARG A 101 -8.76 -48.91 1.70
N TYR A 102 -8.17 -48.66 0.52
CA TYR A 102 -7.47 -47.40 0.25
C TYR A 102 -8.40 -46.18 0.39
N SER A 103 -9.64 -46.29 -0.08
CA SER A 103 -10.65 -45.24 0.05
C SER A 103 -11.06 -45.00 1.50
N GLU A 104 -11.24 -46.06 2.30
CA GLU A 104 -11.52 -45.96 3.74
C GLU A 104 -10.37 -45.30 4.52
N GLU A 105 -9.11 -45.65 4.21
CA GLU A 105 -7.92 -45.02 4.79
C GLU A 105 -7.86 -43.53 4.42
N LYS A 106 -8.16 -43.19 3.16
CA LYS A 106 -8.22 -41.80 2.70
C LYS A 106 -9.35 -40.99 3.36
N ILE A 107 -10.51 -41.59 3.59
CA ILE A 107 -11.61 -40.99 4.35
C ILE A 107 -11.16 -40.69 5.79
N LYS A 108 -10.55 -41.66 6.48
CA LYS A 108 -10.02 -41.47 7.86
C LYS A 108 -8.96 -40.36 7.93
N GLU A 109 -8.05 -40.29 6.96
CA GLU A 109 -7.09 -39.17 6.86
C GLU A 109 -7.81 -37.82 6.72
N LEU A 110 -8.76 -37.70 5.79
CA LEU A 110 -9.51 -36.47 5.57
C LEU A 110 -10.36 -36.07 6.79
N GLU A 111 -10.99 -37.01 7.49
CA GLU A 111 -11.69 -36.75 8.75
C GLU A 111 -10.76 -36.17 9.82
N THR A 112 -9.56 -36.73 10.01
CA THR A 112 -8.60 -36.18 10.99
C THR A 112 -8.13 -34.78 10.60
N LYS A 113 -7.98 -34.52 9.29
CA LYS A 113 -7.63 -33.19 8.76
C LYS A 113 -8.76 -32.18 8.96
N ILE A 114 -10.02 -32.57 8.75
CA ILE A 114 -11.20 -31.73 9.00
C ILE A 114 -11.27 -31.37 10.49
N ARG A 115 -11.23 -32.35 11.40
CA ARG A 115 -11.27 -32.11 12.85
C ARG A 115 -10.15 -31.19 13.35
N LYS A 116 -8.96 -31.28 12.74
CA LYS A 116 -7.87 -30.33 13.03
C LYS A 116 -8.20 -28.92 12.54
N LEU A 117 -8.70 -28.75 11.31
CA LEU A 117 -9.07 -27.44 10.77
C LEU A 117 -10.22 -26.80 11.55
N GLU A 118 -11.18 -27.59 12.05
CA GLU A 118 -12.26 -27.13 12.94
C GLU A 118 -11.70 -26.63 14.28
N PHE A 119 -10.73 -27.34 14.87
CA PHE A 119 -10.04 -26.92 16.09
C PHE A 119 -9.21 -25.64 15.88
N ASP A 120 -8.40 -25.61 14.83
CA ASP A 120 -7.55 -24.46 14.48
C ASP A 120 -8.41 -23.21 14.20
N LEU A 121 -9.55 -23.36 13.51
CA LEU A 121 -10.53 -22.29 13.26
C LEU A 121 -11.12 -21.73 14.56
N ASN A 122 -11.62 -22.61 15.45
CA ASN A 122 -12.20 -22.22 16.73
C ASN A 122 -11.16 -21.46 17.62
N ALA A 123 -9.90 -21.91 17.60
CA ALA A 123 -8.81 -21.22 18.28
C ALA A 123 -8.53 -19.81 17.72
N GLU A 124 -8.63 -19.59 16.41
CA GLU A 124 -8.52 -18.26 15.81
C GLU A 124 -9.76 -17.39 16.07
N GLU A 125 -10.97 -17.95 16.11
CA GLU A 125 -12.19 -17.21 16.48
C GLU A 125 -12.13 -16.70 17.93
N GLN A 126 -11.64 -17.52 18.86
CA GLN A 126 -11.40 -17.10 20.26
C GLN A 126 -10.36 -15.98 20.36
N LYS A 127 -9.25 -16.05 19.60
CA LYS A 127 -8.24 -14.98 19.53
C LYS A 127 -8.82 -13.68 18.97
N LYS A 128 -9.60 -13.78 17.88
CA LYS A 128 -10.27 -12.66 17.22
C LYS A 128 -11.22 -11.92 18.18
N GLU A 129 -12.04 -12.64 18.92
CA GLU A 129 -12.96 -12.02 19.89
C GLU A 129 -12.22 -11.42 21.08
N SER A 130 -11.15 -12.07 21.57
CA SER A 130 -10.26 -11.51 22.61
C SER A 130 -9.59 -10.21 22.17
N LEU A 131 -9.05 -10.15 20.95
CA LEU A 131 -8.46 -8.92 20.39
C LEU A 131 -9.51 -7.81 20.19
N LYS A 132 -10.72 -8.16 19.75
CA LYS A 132 -11.85 -7.24 19.62
C LYS A 132 -12.24 -6.60 20.96
N LEU A 133 -12.30 -7.39 22.03
CA LEU A 133 -12.54 -6.88 23.40
C LEU A 133 -11.39 -5.99 23.90
N GLN A 134 -10.13 -6.34 23.62
CA GLN A 134 -8.97 -5.51 23.96
C GLN A 134 -8.98 -4.15 23.23
N ILE A 135 -9.34 -4.13 21.94
CA ILE A 135 -9.48 -2.90 21.16
C ILE A 135 -10.65 -2.05 21.70
N GLN A 136 -11.77 -2.67 22.08
CA GLN A 136 -12.89 -1.97 22.70
C GLN A 136 -12.50 -1.32 24.05
N ASP A 137 -11.75 -2.01 24.92
CA ASP A 137 -11.24 -1.38 26.16
C ASP A 137 -10.22 -0.26 25.88
N PHE A 138 -9.35 -0.44 24.88
CA PHE A 138 -8.41 0.61 24.48
C PHE A 138 -9.13 1.87 23.99
N VAL A 139 -10.09 1.73 23.08
CA VAL A 139 -10.94 2.84 22.60
C VAL A 139 -11.67 3.49 23.78
N ARG A 140 -12.31 2.68 24.65
CA ARG A 140 -13.01 3.17 25.85
C ARG A 140 -12.09 3.99 26.78
N ARG A 141 -10.85 3.54 27.00
CA ARG A 141 -9.86 4.25 27.83
C ARG A 141 -9.33 5.50 27.15
N LEU A 142 -9.16 5.48 25.82
CA LEU A 142 -8.77 6.64 25.02
C LEU A 142 -9.85 7.74 25.07
N SER A 143 -11.14 7.37 25.02
CA SER A 143 -12.27 8.30 25.21
C SER A 143 -12.17 9.06 26.53
N VAL A 144 -11.97 8.31 27.63
CA VAL A 144 -11.83 8.87 28.98
C VAL A 144 -10.62 9.80 29.07
N ALA A 145 -9.48 9.39 28.50
CA ALA A 145 -8.23 10.18 28.52
C ALA A 145 -8.30 11.47 27.69
N LEU A 146 -9.11 11.49 26.62
CA LEU A 146 -9.34 12.66 25.78
C LEU A 146 -10.50 13.56 26.27
N GLY A 147 -11.20 13.16 27.34
CA GLY A 147 -12.37 13.89 27.84
C GLY A 147 -13.57 13.86 26.90
N ALA A 148 -13.70 12.83 26.05
CA ALA A 148 -14.90 12.62 25.26
C ALA A 148 -16.07 12.23 26.19
N ASP A 149 -17.22 12.91 26.04
CA ASP A 149 -18.32 12.80 26.99
C ASP A 149 -18.83 11.35 27.17
N LEU A 150 -18.84 10.91 28.43
CA LEU A 150 -19.10 9.53 28.85
C LEU A 150 -20.52 9.03 28.58
N LEU A 151 -21.41 9.91 28.09
CA LEU A 151 -22.83 9.64 27.90
C LEU A 151 -23.12 8.83 26.64
N ASP A 152 -22.24 8.83 25.64
CA ASP A 152 -22.57 8.35 24.29
C ASP A 152 -21.62 7.26 23.75
N PHE A 153 -21.20 6.35 24.63
CA PHE A 153 -20.32 5.20 24.31
C PHE A 153 -20.79 4.33 23.13
N ALA A 154 -22.06 4.39 22.74
CA ALA A 154 -22.61 3.67 21.59
C ALA A 154 -22.11 4.21 20.23
N TYR A 155 -21.67 5.47 20.17
CA TYR A 155 -21.30 6.15 18.92
C TYR A 155 -19.85 6.68 18.89
N ILE A 156 -19.01 6.31 19.86
CA ILE A 156 -17.60 6.72 19.86
C ILE A 156 -16.83 6.00 18.74
N ASN A 157 -16.65 6.72 17.64
CA ASN A 157 -15.80 6.33 16.52
C ASN A 157 -14.31 6.52 16.90
N SER A 158 -13.45 5.56 16.54
CA SER A 158 -11.99 5.70 16.70
C SER A 158 -11.44 6.91 15.95
N GLU A 159 -12.01 7.26 14.80
CA GLU A 159 -11.58 8.43 14.00
C GLU A 159 -11.81 9.76 14.72
N SER A 160 -12.91 9.93 15.48
CA SER A 160 -13.15 11.18 16.22
C SER A 160 -12.24 11.31 17.44
N LEU A 161 -11.86 10.19 18.07
CA LEU A 161 -10.81 10.17 19.09
C LEU A 161 -9.44 10.53 18.51
N PHE A 162 -9.08 9.99 17.34
CA PHE A 162 -7.83 10.36 16.65
C PHE A 162 -7.81 11.83 16.25
N HIS A 163 -8.92 12.37 15.72
CA HIS A 163 -9.05 13.79 15.42
C HIS A 163 -8.87 14.65 16.68
N LYS A 164 -9.51 14.26 17.80
CA LYS A 164 -9.40 15.01 19.05
C LYS A 164 -8.00 14.96 19.66
N ALA A 165 -7.30 13.83 19.54
CA ALA A 165 -5.89 13.73 19.92
C ALA A 165 -5.01 14.65 19.06
N ALA A 166 -5.25 14.73 17.75
CA ALA A 166 -4.52 15.62 16.83
C ALA A 166 -4.77 17.10 17.14
N GLU A 167 -6.03 17.51 17.39
CA GLU A 167 -6.37 18.86 17.86
C GLU A 167 -5.58 19.23 19.12
N LEU A 168 -5.57 18.37 20.14
CA LEU A 168 -4.89 18.63 21.41
C LEU A 168 -3.37 18.73 21.24
N ILE A 169 -2.77 17.92 20.36
CA ILE A 169 -1.34 18.02 20.02
C ILE A 169 -1.04 19.37 19.34
N GLN A 170 -1.87 19.79 18.38
CA GLN A 170 -1.72 21.05 17.66
C GLN A 170 -1.92 22.27 18.59
N GLU A 171 -2.93 22.25 19.45
CA GLU A 171 -3.19 23.31 20.43
C GLU A 171 -2.06 23.39 21.47
N THR A 172 -1.56 22.24 21.96
CA THR A 172 -0.40 22.23 22.86
C THR A 172 0.85 22.82 22.19
N ALA A 173 1.06 22.57 20.89
CA ALA A 173 2.15 23.21 20.13
C ALA A 173 1.94 24.73 20.00
N ARG A 174 0.72 25.18 19.70
CA ARG A 174 0.36 26.61 19.63
C ARG A 174 0.58 27.31 20.97
N LEU A 175 0.19 26.68 22.07
CA LEU A 175 0.37 27.20 23.43
C LEU A 175 1.86 27.28 23.82
N ARG A 176 2.68 26.27 23.49
CA ARG A 176 4.14 26.34 23.69
C ARG A 176 4.75 27.54 22.95
N ASN A 177 4.42 27.72 21.67
CA ASN A 177 4.94 28.85 20.89
C ASN A 177 4.51 30.21 21.48
N LYS A 178 3.27 30.31 21.98
CA LYS A 178 2.77 31.50 22.68
C LYS A 178 3.52 31.74 24.00
N ILE A 179 3.84 30.69 24.76
CA ILE A 179 4.62 30.79 26.00
C ILE A 179 6.02 31.34 25.72
N CYS A 180 6.73 30.81 24.72
CA CYS A 180 8.06 31.32 24.33
C CYS A 180 8.00 32.82 23.96
N SER A 181 7.07 33.21 23.09
CA SER A 181 6.89 34.63 22.71
C SER A 181 6.58 35.55 23.90
N ILE A 182 5.85 35.07 24.91
CA ILE A 182 5.61 35.81 26.16
C ILE A 182 6.88 35.88 27.02
N GLN A 183 7.68 34.82 27.07
CA GLN A 183 8.95 34.81 27.79
C GLN A 183 9.97 35.77 27.17
N ASP A 184 10.09 35.80 25.84
CA ASP A 184 10.95 36.75 25.11
C ASP A 184 10.51 38.20 25.38
N THR A 185 9.20 38.46 25.34
CA THR A 185 8.62 39.79 25.63
C THR A 185 8.87 40.20 27.08
N LEU A 186 8.70 39.28 28.04
CA LEU A 186 8.96 39.52 29.45
C LEU A 186 10.44 39.85 29.69
N GLY A 187 11.36 39.08 29.11
CA GLY A 187 12.81 39.33 29.23
C GLY A 187 13.23 40.70 28.70
N SER A 188 12.60 41.17 27.60
CA SER A 188 12.80 42.55 27.13
C SER A 188 12.31 43.59 28.14
N VAL A 189 11.11 43.42 28.69
CA VAL A 189 10.53 44.36 29.68
C VAL A 189 11.33 44.35 31.00
N GLU A 190 11.85 43.21 31.43
CA GLU A 190 12.73 43.11 32.60
C GLU A 190 14.07 43.82 32.37
N LEU A 191 14.65 43.72 31.18
CA LEU A 191 15.86 44.46 30.78
C LEU A 191 15.59 45.97 30.72
N ASP A 192 14.49 46.39 30.11
CA ASP A 192 14.11 47.81 30.04
C ASP A 192 13.84 48.40 31.43
N LEU A 193 13.20 47.64 32.33
CA LEU A 193 12.99 48.03 33.71
C LEU A 193 14.31 48.16 34.48
N LYS A 194 15.28 47.27 34.24
CA LYS A 194 16.65 47.37 34.80
C LYS A 194 17.37 48.62 34.29
N ASN A 195 17.34 48.88 32.99
CA ASN A 195 17.90 50.09 32.38
C ASN A 195 17.27 51.37 32.95
N CYS A 196 15.95 51.37 33.18
CA CYS A 196 15.24 52.50 33.81
C CYS A 196 15.69 52.74 35.26
N ARG A 197 15.94 51.68 36.04
CA ARG A 197 16.45 51.79 37.42
C ARG A 197 17.86 52.39 37.45
N GLU A 198 18.76 51.90 36.61
CA GLU A 198 20.14 52.41 36.51
C GLU A 198 20.19 53.88 36.06
N ASN A 199 19.30 54.27 35.14
CA ASN A 199 19.16 55.67 34.72
C ASN A 199 18.61 56.57 35.84
N LEU A 200 17.65 56.08 36.63
CA LEU A 200 17.10 56.79 37.79
C LEU A 200 18.18 56.98 38.89
N GLU A 201 18.94 55.93 39.20
CA GLU A 201 20.03 55.99 40.18
C GLU A 201 21.10 57.02 39.78
N ARG A 202 21.53 57.00 38.50
CA ARG A 202 22.45 58.02 37.96
C ARG A 202 21.90 59.44 38.10
N SER A 203 20.60 59.63 37.83
CA SER A 203 19.92 60.92 37.94
C SER A 203 19.82 61.41 39.40
N LEU A 204 19.68 60.50 40.36
CA LEU A 204 19.70 60.82 41.79
C LEU A 204 21.09 61.26 42.27
N LEU A 205 22.15 60.57 41.83
CA LEU A 205 23.53 60.95 42.14
C LEU A 205 23.90 62.33 41.56
N GLU A 206 23.45 62.63 40.34
CA GLU A 206 23.61 63.95 39.72
C GLU A 206 22.85 65.03 40.50
N LYS A 207 21.57 64.79 40.83
CA LYS A 207 20.74 65.68 41.67
C LYS A 207 21.42 65.99 43.01
N GLU A 208 21.98 64.98 43.68
CA GLU A 208 22.70 65.20 44.94
C GLU A 208 23.98 66.03 44.74
N SER A 209 24.73 65.79 43.66
CA SER A 209 25.93 66.56 43.33
C SER A 209 25.59 68.04 43.12
N LEU A 210 24.57 68.33 42.32
CA LEU A 210 24.04 69.67 42.10
C LEU A 210 23.51 70.29 43.41
N HIS A 211 22.82 69.52 44.26
CA HIS A 211 22.33 70.02 45.55
C HIS A 211 23.48 70.39 46.52
N ARG A 212 24.55 69.59 46.56
CA ARG A 212 25.79 69.91 47.30
C ARG A 212 26.44 71.18 46.75
N GLN A 213 26.51 71.33 45.42
CA GLN A 213 27.05 72.53 44.76
C GLN A 213 26.23 73.79 45.09
N CYS A 214 24.89 73.73 44.97
CA CYS A 214 23.99 74.84 45.32
C CYS A 214 24.11 75.23 46.80
N THR A 215 24.25 74.25 47.70
CA THR A 215 24.44 74.50 49.14
C THR A 215 25.76 75.24 49.39
N GLY A 216 26.85 74.81 48.75
CA GLY A 216 28.13 75.52 48.80
C GLY A 216 28.07 76.94 48.23
N GLN A 217 27.34 77.15 47.13
CA GLN A 217 27.10 78.48 46.55
C GLN A 217 26.29 79.39 47.48
N VAL A 218 25.29 78.86 48.20
CA VAL A 218 24.53 79.63 49.21
C VAL A 218 25.44 80.05 50.37
N MET A 219 26.28 79.15 50.89
CA MET A 219 27.25 79.48 51.94
C MET A 219 28.26 80.55 51.50
N GLU A 220 28.75 80.46 50.25
CA GLU A 220 29.64 81.47 49.66
C GLU A 220 28.94 82.81 49.46
N ILE A 221 27.68 82.82 49.01
CA ILE A 221 26.85 84.03 48.91
C ILE A 221 26.67 84.68 50.28
N ASP A 222 26.47 83.91 51.35
CA ASP A 222 26.32 84.43 52.71
C ASP A 222 27.65 84.93 53.31
N ARG A 223 28.78 84.27 53.01
CA ARG A 223 30.14 84.80 53.30
C ARG A 223 30.35 86.13 52.61
N LEU A 224 30.06 86.22 51.31
CA LEU A 224 30.20 87.45 50.52
C LEU A 224 29.25 88.57 50.99
N LYS A 225 28.05 88.25 51.51
CA LYS A 225 27.18 89.23 52.19
C LYS A 225 27.81 89.75 53.48
N GLN A 226 28.40 88.89 54.32
CA GLN A 226 29.06 89.29 55.56
C GLN A 226 30.33 90.12 55.31
N GLU A 227 31.13 89.73 54.32
CA GLU A 227 32.30 90.50 53.88
C GLU A 227 31.86 91.84 53.28
N LYS A 228 30.82 91.86 52.43
CA LYS A 228 30.21 93.10 51.96
C LYS A 228 29.76 94.00 53.12
N GLN A 229 29.04 93.47 54.13
CA GLN A 229 28.61 94.28 55.28
C GLN A 229 29.80 94.81 56.09
N THR A 230 30.87 94.03 56.22
CA THR A 230 32.11 94.44 56.90
C THR A 230 32.80 95.55 56.12
N VAL A 231 32.93 95.42 54.79
CA VAL A 231 33.50 96.42 53.89
C VAL A 231 32.60 97.66 53.80
N GLU A 232 31.27 97.54 53.81
CA GLU A 232 30.35 98.69 53.89
C GLU A 232 30.47 99.41 55.24
N MET A 233 30.69 98.70 56.35
CA MET A 233 30.95 99.34 57.64
C MET A 233 32.31 100.05 57.65
N GLN A 234 33.36 99.40 57.15
CA GLN A 234 34.68 100.02 56.95
C GLN A 234 34.61 101.20 55.99
N HIS A 235 33.80 101.14 54.92
CA HIS A 235 33.57 102.23 54.00
C HIS A 235 32.84 103.39 54.68
N ARG A 236 31.83 103.15 55.52
CA ARG A 236 31.17 104.22 56.31
C ARG A 236 32.10 104.85 57.35
N VAL A 237 33.00 104.06 57.94
CA VAL A 237 34.06 104.58 58.83
C VAL A 237 35.04 105.40 58.01
N LEU A 238 35.60 104.88 56.92
CA LEU A 238 36.51 105.61 56.02
C LEU A 238 35.83 106.79 55.30
N GLU A 239 34.51 106.80 55.10
CA GLU A 239 33.74 107.95 54.62
C GLU A 239 33.56 108.98 55.72
N ARG A 240 33.36 108.58 56.97
CA ARG A 240 33.43 109.51 58.10
C ARG A 240 34.83 110.07 58.22
N ASP A 241 35.86 109.22 58.30
CA ASP A 241 37.25 109.61 58.43
C ASP A 241 37.72 110.41 57.21
N PHE A 242 37.20 110.16 56.00
CA PHE A 242 37.43 110.99 54.82
C PHE A 242 36.61 112.28 54.84
N VAL A 243 35.37 112.30 55.35
CA VAL A 243 34.60 113.53 55.54
C VAL A 243 35.24 114.39 56.62
N ASP A 244 35.79 113.79 57.67
CA ASP A 244 36.47 114.46 58.77
C ASP A 244 37.88 114.88 58.35
N ALA A 245 38.66 114.05 57.65
CA ALA A 245 39.90 114.46 57.00
C ALA A 245 39.68 115.44 55.83
N LYS A 246 38.49 115.48 55.21
CA LYS A 246 38.08 116.49 54.24
C LYS A 246 37.52 117.74 54.92
N ASN A 247 36.99 117.64 56.14
CA ASN A 247 36.59 118.77 56.97
C ASN A 247 37.83 119.41 57.59
N GLU A 248 38.83 118.61 57.97
CA GLU A 248 40.18 119.04 58.35
C GLU A 248 40.93 119.55 57.13
N LEU A 249 40.96 118.87 55.98
CA LEU A 249 41.53 119.43 54.75
C LEU A 249 40.74 120.65 54.26
N ALA A 250 39.45 120.80 54.54
CA ALA A 250 38.69 122.01 54.24
C ALA A 250 38.77 123.05 55.36
N ALA A 251 39.20 122.72 56.57
CA ALA A 251 39.54 123.66 57.65
C ALA A 251 40.99 124.13 57.52
N SER A 252 41.83 123.26 56.97
CA SER A 252 43.24 123.38 56.64
C SER A 252 43.45 123.82 55.18
N ASN A 253 42.42 123.85 54.34
CA ASN A 253 42.29 124.72 53.14
C ASN A 253 41.47 125.97 53.47
N ARG A 254 40.53 125.96 54.42
CA ARG A 254 40.18 127.23 55.11
C ARG A 254 41.31 127.71 56.04
N SER A 255 42.50 127.11 56.01
CA SER A 255 43.75 127.62 56.59
C SER A 255 44.81 127.80 55.49
N LEU A 256 44.92 126.87 54.55
CA LEU A 256 45.83 126.93 53.41
C LEU A 256 45.32 127.92 52.38
N ASP A 257 44.04 128.04 52.02
CA ASP A 257 43.51 129.20 51.26
C ASP A 257 43.52 130.50 52.09
N LYS A 258 43.61 130.45 53.43
CA LYS A 258 44.02 131.62 54.25
C LYS A 258 45.54 131.89 54.18
N ALA A 259 46.29 131.07 53.45
CA ALA A 259 47.72 131.13 53.16
C ALA A 259 48.08 130.79 51.68
N THR A 260 47.10 130.81 50.76
CA THR A 260 47.13 130.28 49.36
C THR A 260 45.87 130.71 48.63
N VAL A 261 45.64 131.99 48.42
CA VAL A 261 44.63 132.36 47.42
C VAL A 261 44.80 131.60 45.97
N THR A 262 44.26 130.35 45.34
CA THR A 262 44.29 129.58 43.83
C THR A 262 43.55 128.09 43.22
N ILE A 263 43.64 127.36 41.93
CA ILE A 263 43.18 125.84 41.33
C ILE A 263 42.96 125.19 39.69
N GLY A 264 42.50 123.86 39.18
CA GLY A 264 42.39 123.07 37.69
C GLY A 264 41.66 121.56 37.12
N GLN A 265 41.71 120.85 35.81
CA GLN A 265 40.91 119.55 35.07
C GLN A 265 41.28 118.50 33.70
N HIS A 266 40.53 117.39 33.05
CA HIS A 266 40.76 116.39 31.71
C HIS A 266 39.87 115.00 31.08
N GLU A 267 39.91 114.30 29.77
CA GLU A 267 39.42 112.80 29.17
C GLU A 267 39.09 112.20 27.54
N THR A 268 38.72 110.87 27.01
CA THR A 268 38.42 110.18 25.48
C THR A 268 38.00 108.55 24.98
N MET A 269 37.82 107.93 23.64
CA MET A 269 37.49 106.37 23.05
C MET A 269 36.97 105.78 21.48
N ILE A 270 36.77 104.40 20.96
CA ILE A 270 36.44 103.71 19.46
C ILE A 270 36.04 102.06 18.95
N CYS A 271 35.54 101.46 17.68
CA CYS A 271 35.25 99.92 17.09
C CYS A 271 34.77 99.31 15.51
N GLN A 272 34.60 97.94 14.95
CA GLN A 272 34.19 97.25 13.46
C GLN A 272 33.86 95.60 12.90
N MET A 273 33.32 95.12 11.60
CA MET A 273 33.41 93.78 10.56
C MET A 273 32.39 92.46 10.00
N ARG A 274 32.24 91.78 8.67
CA ARG A 274 31.59 90.34 8.08
C ARG A 274 31.36 89.70 6.46
N GLY A 275 30.96 88.35 5.97
CA GLY A 275 30.46 87.71 4.50
C GLY A 275 30.25 86.08 3.84
N ASN A 276 29.63 85.65 2.57
CA ASN A 276 29.54 84.44 1.43
C ASN A 276 28.70 83.03 1.06
N GLN A 277 27.88 82.25 1.81
CA GLN A 277 27.54 80.77 1.49
C GLN A 277 26.11 80.35 0.99
N VAL A 278 25.22 81.28 0.64
CA VAL A 278 23.74 81.07 0.64
C VAL A 278 23.15 80.35 -0.60
N GLU A 279 23.77 80.46 -1.78
CA GLU A 279 23.09 80.15 -3.06
C GLU A 279 22.93 78.65 -3.34
N ARG A 280 23.87 77.83 -2.86
CA ARG A 280 24.07 76.41 -3.22
C ARG A 280 22.96 75.44 -2.79
N LEU A 281 21.89 75.94 -2.17
CA LEU A 281 20.73 75.16 -1.72
C LEU A 281 19.48 75.30 -2.60
N ARG A 282 19.45 76.29 -3.52
CA ARG A 282 18.25 76.55 -4.35
C ARG A 282 18.02 75.51 -5.45
N GLU A 283 19.06 74.90 -5.98
CA GLU A 283 19.01 74.10 -7.22
C GLU A 283 18.43 72.69 -7.04
N LYS A 284 18.53 72.08 -5.85
CA LYS A 284 18.02 70.71 -5.63
C LYS A 284 16.49 70.62 -5.65
N LEU A 285 15.79 71.72 -5.39
CA LEU A 285 14.34 71.74 -5.23
C LEU A 285 13.57 71.60 -6.54
N THR A 286 14.14 72.02 -7.68
CA THR A 286 13.45 72.06 -8.98
C THR A 286 13.47 70.73 -9.74
N ALA A 287 14.40 69.83 -9.42
CA ALA A 287 14.53 68.54 -10.11
C ALA A 287 13.38 67.57 -9.77
N GLU A 288 13.07 67.39 -8.48
CA GLU A 288 11.99 66.55 -7.96
C GLU A 288 10.64 66.82 -8.64
N SER A 289 10.29 68.10 -8.80
CA SER A 289 8.99 68.53 -9.34
C SER A 289 8.73 68.07 -10.79
N GLN A 290 9.78 67.86 -11.60
CA GLN A 290 9.63 67.43 -13.00
C GLN A 290 9.43 65.93 -13.17
N GLN A 291 9.78 65.13 -12.16
CA GLN A 291 9.66 63.66 -12.23
C GLN A 291 8.21 63.23 -11.94
N LEU A 292 7.57 63.88 -10.98
CA LEU A 292 6.18 63.60 -10.56
C LEU A 292 5.16 63.76 -11.70
N ALA A 293 5.32 64.80 -12.53
CA ALA A 293 4.41 65.11 -13.64
C ALA A 293 4.31 64.01 -14.71
N ARG A 294 5.35 63.19 -14.88
CA ARG A 294 5.41 62.16 -15.94
C ARG A 294 4.57 60.92 -15.61
N TYR A 295 4.42 60.60 -14.32
CA TYR A 295 3.64 59.45 -13.88
C TYR A 295 2.14 59.60 -14.12
N VAL A 296 1.61 60.82 -13.98
CA VAL A 296 0.18 61.12 -14.18
C VAL A 296 -0.25 60.80 -15.62
N SER A 297 0.50 61.31 -16.62
CA SER A 297 0.18 61.13 -18.05
C SER A 297 0.22 59.68 -18.54
N LEU A 298 0.88 58.77 -17.82
CA LEU A 298 0.91 57.33 -18.13
C LEU A 298 -0.35 56.60 -17.63
N TYR A 299 -0.96 57.09 -16.56
CA TYR A 299 -2.16 56.51 -15.97
C TYR A 299 -3.38 56.72 -16.89
N ASP A 300 -3.55 57.94 -17.40
CA ASP A 300 -4.66 58.30 -18.30
C ASP A 300 -4.68 57.47 -19.59
N GLN A 301 -3.51 57.19 -20.18
CA GLN A 301 -3.42 56.36 -21.40
C GLN A 301 -3.88 54.92 -21.18
N ALA A 302 -3.62 54.34 -20.01
CA ALA A 302 -4.06 52.97 -19.70
C ALA A 302 -5.59 52.89 -19.60
N THR A 303 -6.23 53.91 -19.00
CA THR A 303 -7.69 53.96 -18.81
C THR A 303 -8.46 54.03 -20.13
N VAL A 304 -7.96 54.78 -21.12
CA VAL A 304 -8.57 54.84 -22.46
C VAL A 304 -8.48 53.48 -23.17
N LYS A 305 -7.35 52.77 -23.02
CA LYS A 305 -7.06 51.55 -23.76
C LYS A 305 -7.86 50.32 -23.30
N MET A 306 -8.41 50.32 -22.09
CA MET A 306 -9.34 49.27 -21.65
C MET A 306 -10.67 49.32 -22.43
N ARG A 307 -11.23 50.52 -22.66
CA ARG A 307 -12.55 50.67 -23.30
C ARG A 307 -12.57 50.14 -24.73
N SER A 308 -11.53 50.40 -25.53
CA SER A 308 -11.47 49.88 -26.90
C SER A 308 -11.38 48.36 -26.98
N LEU A 309 -10.83 47.70 -25.95
CA LEU A 309 -10.76 46.23 -25.88
C LEU A 309 -12.12 45.61 -25.50
N GLU A 310 -12.96 46.33 -24.75
CA GLU A 310 -14.35 45.92 -24.51
C GLU A 310 -15.18 46.02 -25.79
N ASP A 311 -15.02 47.09 -26.58
CA ASP A 311 -15.65 47.26 -27.89
C ASP A 311 -15.19 46.17 -28.88
N GLU A 312 -13.87 45.95 -29.03
CA GLU A 312 -13.30 44.90 -29.91
C GLU A 312 -13.81 43.50 -29.56
N LYS A 313 -14.00 43.19 -28.26
CA LYS A 313 -14.56 41.90 -27.84
C LYS A 313 -15.97 41.68 -28.42
N THR A 314 -16.85 42.68 -28.32
CA THR A 314 -18.22 42.58 -28.87
C THR A 314 -18.23 42.41 -30.40
N HIS A 315 -17.21 42.93 -31.08
CA HIS A 315 -17.02 42.74 -32.52
C HIS A 315 -16.51 41.33 -32.86
N MET A 316 -15.58 40.79 -32.06
CA MET A 316 -15.04 39.44 -32.26
C MET A 316 -16.06 38.33 -31.99
N ASP A 317 -16.93 38.49 -30.98
CA ASP A 317 -18.04 37.57 -30.72
C ASP A 317 -18.99 37.47 -31.94
N ALA A 318 -19.21 38.59 -32.66
CA ALA A 318 -19.98 38.62 -33.90
C ALA A 318 -19.22 38.05 -35.12
N GLN A 319 -17.89 38.14 -35.17
CA GLN A 319 -17.09 37.52 -36.23
C GLN A 319 -16.96 36.00 -36.06
N LEU A 320 -16.83 35.48 -34.84
CA LEU A 320 -16.80 34.03 -34.57
C LEU A 320 -18.08 33.34 -35.06
N GLN A 321 -19.24 33.95 -34.80
CA GLN A 321 -20.54 33.48 -35.26
C GLN A 321 -20.67 33.42 -36.80
N LYS A 322 -19.78 34.11 -37.54
CA LYS A 322 -19.64 34.03 -39.00
C LYS A 322 -18.56 33.02 -39.42
N ALA A 323 -17.45 32.94 -38.72
CA ALA A 323 -16.38 31.97 -38.98
C ALA A 323 -16.86 30.51 -38.86
N ASP A 324 -17.76 30.19 -37.93
CA ASP A 324 -18.41 28.87 -37.83
C ASP A 324 -19.19 28.49 -39.11
N THR A 325 -19.66 29.47 -39.90
CA THR A 325 -20.30 29.21 -41.19
C THR A 325 -19.32 29.01 -42.35
N GLU A 326 -18.04 29.39 -42.18
CA GLU A 326 -17.01 29.36 -43.22
C GLU A 326 -15.99 28.21 -43.02
N ILE A 327 -15.64 27.85 -41.78
CA ILE A 327 -14.77 26.70 -41.50
C ILE A 327 -15.44 25.38 -41.92
N ASN A 328 -16.77 25.28 -41.77
CA ASN A 328 -17.60 24.20 -42.32
C ASN A 328 -17.43 23.98 -43.84
N ALA A 329 -16.93 24.97 -44.59
CA ALA A 329 -16.67 24.87 -46.02
C ALA A 329 -15.20 24.60 -46.38
N CYS A 330 -14.24 24.76 -45.45
CA CYS A 330 -12.83 24.96 -45.80
C CYS A 330 -11.88 23.79 -45.47
N GLU A 331 -12.00 23.10 -44.33
CA GLU A 331 -11.05 21.98 -44.05
C GLU A 331 -11.33 20.72 -44.89
N ILE A 332 -12.47 20.69 -45.58
CA ILE A 332 -12.77 19.89 -46.80
C ILE A 332 -11.62 19.94 -47.84
N SER A 333 -10.77 20.98 -47.80
CA SER A 333 -9.74 21.26 -48.80
C SER A 333 -8.30 20.90 -48.37
N ARG A 334 -7.97 20.78 -47.07
CA ARG A 334 -6.56 20.65 -46.62
C ARG A 334 -6.09 19.22 -46.32
N ASP A 335 -6.93 18.21 -46.56
CA ASP A 335 -6.51 16.79 -46.71
C ASP A 335 -5.48 16.58 -47.85
N ALA A 336 -5.17 17.62 -48.62
CA ALA A 336 -4.37 17.55 -49.83
C ALA A 336 -2.83 17.50 -49.63
N LEU A 337 -2.21 18.20 -48.68
CA LEU A 337 -0.92 18.87 -49.00
C LEU A 337 0.41 18.45 -48.31
N ILE A 338 0.47 17.90 -47.09
CA ILE A 338 1.77 17.72 -46.38
C ILE A 338 1.86 16.37 -45.65
N ARG A 339 2.35 15.24 -46.21
CA ARG A 339 2.81 14.83 -47.56
C ARG A 339 4.26 15.05 -48.03
N ASP A 340 5.02 16.08 -47.67
CA ASP A 340 6.28 16.33 -48.42
C ASP A 340 7.36 17.19 -47.71
N LYS A 341 8.63 16.70 -47.71
CA LYS A 341 9.91 17.42 -47.41
C LYS A 341 10.07 18.07 -46.01
N SER A 342 11.27 18.35 -45.46
CA SER A 342 12.69 17.94 -45.66
C SER A 342 13.51 18.62 -44.53
N THR A 343 14.65 18.13 -44.02
CA THR A 343 15.56 17.05 -44.46
C THR A 343 16.15 16.37 -43.23
#